data_AF-A0A9E5QXD2-F1
#
_entry.id   AF-A0A9E5QXD2-F1
#
_cell.length_a   1.000
_cell.length_b   1.000
_cell.length_c   1.000
_cell.angle_alpha   90.00
_cell.angle_beta   90.00
_cell.angle_gamma   90.00
#
_symmetry.space_group_name_H-M   'P 1'
#
loop_
_entity.id
_entity.type
_entity.pdbx_description
1 polymer ?
#
loop_
_entity_poly.entity_id
_entity_poly.type
_entity_poly.pdbx_seq_one_letter_code
_entity_poly.pdbx_strand_id
1 'polypeptide(L)'
;MDLFFLQGNPDRGFGLCWGHRPTNDWCCFEVANTGFYILRRIKDNKWRRLVDWTPTGDVNPDGVPNRLRFVRVQDQMQGYLNVKKVFEIAAEDIPGQHTGFVLQGELKILADYLWVWAP
;
A
#
# COMPACT_ATOMS: atom_id res chain seq x y z
N MET A 1 -8.26 -4.19 -3.39
CA MET A 1 -8.98 -2.93 -3.11
C MET A 1 -8.74 -2.00 -4.28
N ASP A 2 -9.79 -1.36 -4.74
CA ASP A 2 -9.76 -0.39 -5.82
C ASP A 2 -9.76 1.01 -5.23
N LEU A 3 -8.82 1.84 -5.69
CA LEU A 3 -8.59 3.18 -5.18
C LEU A 3 -8.67 4.20 -6.30
N PHE A 4 -9.55 5.19 -6.15
CA PHE A 4 -9.69 6.30 -7.07
C PHE A 4 -9.14 7.55 -6.40
N PHE A 5 -8.17 8.20 -7.04
CA PHE A 5 -7.79 9.56 -6.67
C PHE A 5 -8.88 10.53 -7.14
N LEU A 6 -9.36 11.40 -6.25
CA LEU A 6 -10.39 12.39 -6.57
C LEU A 6 -9.86 13.82 -6.45
N GLN A 7 -9.07 14.11 -5.42
CA GLN A 7 -8.55 15.45 -5.15
C GLN A 7 -7.36 15.39 -4.17
N GLY A 8 -6.50 16.40 -4.18
CA GLY A 8 -5.43 16.59 -3.19
C GLY A 8 -4.07 16.77 -3.85
N ASN A 9 -3.00 16.63 -3.08
CA ASN A 9 -1.64 16.64 -3.64
C ASN A 9 -1.34 15.27 -4.28
N PRO A 10 -1.13 15.17 -5.61
CA PRO A 10 -0.98 13.90 -6.30
C PRO A 10 0.33 13.16 -6.00
N ASP A 11 1.32 13.84 -5.40
CA ASP A 11 2.58 13.24 -4.95
C ASP A 11 2.47 12.51 -3.61
N ARG A 12 1.29 12.56 -2.98
CA ARG A 12 1.05 11.90 -1.70
C ARG A 12 0.59 10.46 -1.89
N GLY A 13 1.13 9.59 -1.04
CA GLY A 13 0.77 8.19 -1.00
C GLY A 13 -0.61 7.94 -0.40
N PHE A 14 -1.33 6.99 -0.99
CA PHE A 14 -2.50 6.36 -0.42
C PHE A 14 -2.48 4.86 -0.76
N GLY A 15 -3.05 4.03 0.12
CA GLY A 15 -2.94 2.58 -0.10
C GLY A 15 -3.40 1.70 1.04
N LEU A 16 -3.00 0.43 0.97
CA LEU A 16 -3.38 -0.63 1.90
C LEU A 16 -2.35 -0.76 3.02
N CYS A 17 -2.81 -0.97 4.25
CA CYS A 17 -1.95 -1.27 5.39
C CYS A 17 -2.38 -2.55 6.11
N TRP A 18 -1.41 -3.24 6.71
CA TRP A 18 -1.64 -4.44 7.51
C TRP A 18 -0.69 -4.50 8.69
N GLY A 19 -1.03 -5.38 9.63
CA GLY A 19 -0.14 -5.68 10.73
C GLY A 19 -0.23 -4.71 11.90
N HIS A 20 -1.24 -3.83 11.94
CA HIS A 20 -1.35 -2.85 13.02
C HIS A 20 -1.63 -3.50 14.37
N ARG A 21 -0.89 -3.07 15.39
CA ARG A 21 -1.10 -3.34 16.82
C ARG A 21 -0.75 -2.10 17.65
N PRO A 22 -1.18 -2.01 18.93
CA PRO A 22 -0.97 -0.84 19.77
C PRO A 22 0.48 -0.33 19.89
N THR A 23 1.50 -1.16 19.63
CA THR A 23 2.91 -0.74 19.61
C THR A 23 3.33 0.02 18.35
N ASN A 24 2.37 0.41 17.49
CA ASN A 24 2.61 1.10 16.22
C ASN A 24 3.59 0.34 15.30
N ASP A 25 3.35 -0.97 15.16
CA ASP A 25 3.97 -1.79 14.12
C ASP A 25 2.94 -1.97 13.01
N TRP A 26 3.23 -1.53 11.78
CA TRP A 26 2.39 -1.82 10.61
C TRP A 26 3.19 -1.67 9.33
N CYS A 27 2.72 -2.26 8.25
CA CYS A 27 3.26 -2.08 6.92
C CYS A 27 2.19 -1.51 5.99
N CYS A 28 2.60 -0.64 5.06
CA CYS A 28 1.71 -0.03 4.09
C CYS A 28 2.32 -0.13 2.69
N PHE A 29 1.51 -0.59 1.74
CA PHE A 29 1.77 -0.53 0.31
C PHE A 29 0.90 0.59 -0.27
N GLU A 30 1.56 1.59 -0.85
CA GLU A 30 0.92 2.81 -1.33
C GLU A 30 1.31 3.15 -2.75
N VAL A 31 0.43 3.90 -3.39
CA VAL A 31 0.64 4.54 -4.68
C VAL A 31 0.46 6.04 -4.56
N ALA A 32 1.21 6.80 -5.36
CA ALA A 32 0.97 8.20 -5.61
C ALA A 32 0.40 8.35 -7.02
N ASN A 33 -0.49 9.34 -7.21
CA ASN A 33 -1.16 9.56 -8.49
C ASN A 33 -0.18 10.02 -9.58
N THR A 34 1.02 10.48 -9.20
CA THR A 34 2.10 10.85 -10.12
C THR A 34 2.93 9.68 -10.67
N GLY A 35 2.53 8.43 -10.45
CA GLY A 35 3.18 7.27 -11.08
C GLY A 35 4.28 6.64 -10.22
N PHE A 36 4.11 6.64 -8.91
CA PHE A 36 5.07 6.03 -7.98
C PHE A 36 4.37 5.08 -7.02
N TYR A 37 5.12 4.09 -6.52
CA TYR A 37 4.69 3.24 -5.42
C TYR A 37 5.77 3.11 -4.35
N ILE A 38 5.35 2.74 -3.13
CA ILE A 38 6.25 2.51 -2.00
C ILE A 38 5.74 1.34 -1.16
N LEU A 39 6.67 0.58 -0.57
CA LEU A 39 6.38 -0.32 0.53
C LEU A 39 7.14 0.16 1.75
N ARG A 40 6.42 0.52 2.81
CA ARG A 40 7.03 1.03 4.04
C ARG A 40 6.51 0.32 5.27
N ARG A 41 7.33 0.30 6.31
CA ARG A 41 6.96 -0.22 7.62
C ARG A 41 7.20 0.85 8.68
N ILE A 42 6.29 0.90 9.64
CA ILE A 42 6.55 1.53 10.93
C ILE A 42 6.84 0.41 11.92
N LYS A 43 7.93 0.53 12.66
CA LYS A 43 8.26 -0.35 13.78
C LYS A 43 8.83 0.49 14.90
N ASP A 44 8.27 0.36 16.10
CA ASP A 44 8.67 1.15 17.27
C ASP A 44 8.66 2.67 16.98
N ASN A 45 7.59 3.13 16.31
CA ASN A 45 7.42 4.51 15.82
C ASN A 45 8.45 5.00 14.77
N LYS A 46 9.37 4.14 14.32
CA LYS A 46 10.36 4.47 13.29
C LYS A 46 9.89 4.01 11.92
N TRP A 47 9.98 4.93 10.98
CA TRP A 47 9.65 4.68 9.58
C TRP A 47 10.84 4.10 8.84
N ARG A 48 10.60 3.03 8.07
CA ARG A 48 11.56 2.51 7.09
C ARG A 48 10.90 2.18 5.77
N ARG A 49 11.64 2.36 4.69
CA ARG A 49 11.24 1.94 3.34
C ARG A 49 11.77 0.53 3.13
N LEU A 50 10.88 -0.40 2.83
CA LEU A 50 11.23 -1.76 2.40
C LEU A 50 11.43 -1.80 0.88
N VAL A 51 10.64 -0.99 0.17
CA VAL A 51 10.86 -0.59 -1.22
C VAL A 51 10.78 0.93 -1.24
N ASP A 52 11.76 1.60 -1.83
CA ASP A 52 11.74 3.07 -1.96
C ASP A 52 10.66 3.52 -2.96
N TRP A 53 10.37 4.82 -3.00
CA TRP A 53 9.50 5.41 -4.02
C TRP A 53 10.02 5.06 -5.41
N THR A 54 9.34 4.11 -6.05
CA THR A 54 9.76 3.53 -7.32
C THR A 54 8.81 4.01 -8.42
N PRO A 55 9.32 4.65 -9.49
CA PRO A 55 8.50 5.06 -10.60
C PRO A 55 7.93 3.84 -11.34
N THR A 56 6.69 3.93 -11.79
CA THR A 56 6.03 2.90 -12.59
C THR A 56 5.04 3.52 -13.58
N GLY A 57 4.96 2.95 -14.78
CA GLY A 57 3.93 3.28 -15.76
C GLY A 57 2.60 2.56 -15.50
N ASP A 58 2.49 1.80 -14.41
CA ASP A 58 1.33 0.97 -14.10
C ASP A 58 0.27 1.70 -13.27
N VAL A 59 0.53 2.93 -12.81
CA VAL A 59 -0.51 3.76 -12.18
C VAL A 59 -1.48 4.24 -13.26
N ASN A 60 -2.75 3.94 -13.06
CA ASN A 60 -3.83 4.40 -13.92
C ASN A 60 -4.04 5.91 -13.77
N PRO A 61 -4.48 6.59 -14.84
CA PRO A 61 -4.77 8.03 -14.83
C PRO A 61 -6.02 8.37 -14.01
N ASP A 62 -6.24 9.66 -13.80
CA ASP A 62 -7.40 10.21 -13.10
C ASP A 62 -8.73 9.63 -13.59
N GLY A 63 -9.62 9.35 -12.63
CA GLY A 63 -10.94 8.77 -12.91
C GLY A 63 -10.94 7.25 -13.17
N VAL A 64 -9.77 6.62 -13.28
CA VAL A 64 -9.62 5.17 -13.40
C VAL A 64 -9.06 4.60 -12.09
N PRO A 65 -9.63 3.51 -11.53
CA PRO A 65 -9.15 3.00 -10.26
C PRO A 65 -7.79 2.33 -10.39
N ASN A 66 -6.97 2.48 -9.36
CA ASN A 66 -5.80 1.67 -9.13
C ASN A 66 -6.16 0.50 -8.21
N ARG A 67 -6.04 -0.74 -8.71
CA ARG A 67 -6.24 -1.95 -7.91
C ARG A 67 -4.95 -2.32 -7.22
N LEU A 68 -4.92 -2.17 -5.89
CA LEU A 68 -3.83 -2.65 -5.06
C LEU A 68 -4.18 -4.03 -4.49
N ARG A 69 -3.19 -4.92 -4.55
CA ARG A 69 -3.22 -6.23 -3.89
C ARG A 69 -1.88 -6.48 -3.22
N PHE A 70 -1.95 -6.93 -1.98
CA PHE A 70 -0.83 -7.48 -1.23
C PHE A 70 -1.09 -8.96 -0.97
N VAL A 71 -0.06 -9.78 -1.05
CA VAL A 71 -0.12 -11.19 -0.65
C VAL A 71 1.19 -11.59 0.00
N ARG A 72 1.08 -12.38 1.07
CA ARG A 72 2.19 -13.10 1.65
C ARG A 72 2.13 -14.55 1.17
N VAL A 73 3.16 -15.01 0.49
CA VAL A 73 3.30 -16.39 0.03
C VAL A 73 4.59 -16.94 0.62
N GLN A 74 4.48 -17.96 1.48
CA GLN A 74 5.62 -18.54 2.20
C GLN A 74 6.44 -17.45 2.93
N ASP A 75 7.70 -17.29 2.55
CA ASP A 75 8.67 -16.34 3.08
C ASP A 75 8.79 -15.07 2.22
N GLN A 76 7.84 -14.80 1.33
CA GLN A 76 7.82 -13.62 0.46
C GLN A 76 6.60 -12.73 0.68
N MET A 77 6.81 -11.44 0.50
CA MET A 77 5.80 -10.40 0.41
C MET A 77 5.74 -9.87 -1.02
N GLN A 78 4.57 -9.94 -1.65
CA GLN A 78 4.36 -9.50 -3.03
C GLN A 78 3.30 -8.42 -3.11
N GLY A 79 3.57 -7.38 -3.90
CA GLY A 79 2.65 -6.29 -4.19
C GLY A 79 2.30 -6.25 -5.66
N TYR A 80 1.03 -6.01 -5.94
CA TYR A 80 0.49 -5.91 -7.29
C TYR A 80 -0.26 -4.59 -7.44
N LEU A 81 0.02 -3.89 -8.55
CA LEU A 81 -0.69 -2.71 -9.01
C LEU A 81 -1.33 -3.04 -10.36
N ASN A 82 -2.66 -2.89 -10.47
CA ASN A 82 -3.40 -3.14 -11.70
C ASN A 82 -3.02 -4.48 -12.35
N VAL A 83 -3.10 -5.54 -11.54
CA VAL A 83 -2.73 -6.95 -11.83
C VAL A 83 -1.24 -7.24 -12.09
N LYS A 84 -0.39 -6.22 -12.26
CA LYS A 84 1.05 -6.42 -12.45
C LYS A 84 1.79 -6.47 -11.11
N LYS A 85 2.72 -7.41 -10.97
CA LYS A 85 3.60 -7.50 -9.79
C LYS A 85 4.61 -6.37 -9.84
N VAL A 86 4.61 -5.49 -8.83
CA VAL A 86 5.52 -4.34 -8.75
C VAL A 86 6.64 -4.54 -7.73
N PHE A 87 6.48 -5.44 -6.77
CA PHE A 87 7.59 -5.87 -5.92
C PHE A 87 7.42 -7.30 -5.43
N GLU A 88 8.56 -7.90 -5.07
CA GLU A 88 8.68 -9.14 -4.34
C GLU A 88 9.91 -9.02 -3.44
N ILE A 89 9.70 -9.15 -2.13
CA ILE A 89 10.78 -9.07 -1.13
C ILE A 89 10.62 -10.16 -0.08
N ALA A 90 11.71 -10.46 0.63
CA ALA A 90 11.66 -11.34 1.79
C ALA A 90 10.62 -10.83 2.81
N ALA A 91 9.83 -11.76 3.34
CA ALA A 91 8.77 -11.46 4.27
C ALA A 91 9.35 -11.00 5.60
N GLU A 92 8.75 -9.94 6.14
CA GLU A 92 9.05 -9.50 7.48
C GLU A 92 8.09 -10.12 8.49
N ASP A 93 8.57 -10.30 9.72
CA ASP A 93 7.69 -10.59 10.85
C ASP A 93 6.91 -9.33 11.21
N ILE A 94 5.60 -9.37 11.00
CA ILE A 94 4.66 -8.25 11.22
C ILE A 94 3.49 -8.83 12.03
N PRO A 95 3.53 -8.70 13.38
CA PRO A 95 2.70 -9.51 14.27
C PRO A 95 1.28 -8.98 14.52
N GLY A 96 0.93 -7.77 14.07
CA GLY A 96 -0.41 -7.24 14.30
C GLY A 96 -1.47 -7.87 13.38
N GLN A 97 -2.72 -7.75 13.80
CA GLN A 97 -3.86 -8.45 13.18
C GLN A 97 -4.83 -7.49 12.49
N HIS A 98 -4.63 -6.18 12.62
CA HIS A 98 -5.50 -5.19 11.99
C HIS A 98 -5.01 -4.81 10.60
N THR A 99 -5.94 -4.62 9.68
CA THR A 99 -5.71 -4.14 8.32
C THR A 99 -6.63 -2.95 8.03
N GLY A 100 -6.21 -2.12 7.08
CA GLY A 100 -6.95 -0.93 6.68
C GLY A 100 -6.26 -0.24 5.52
N PHE A 101 -6.37 1.08 5.49
CA PHE A 101 -5.79 1.92 4.45
C PHE A 101 -5.22 3.21 5.05
N VAL A 102 -4.39 3.89 4.28
CA VAL A 102 -3.75 5.15 4.65
C VAL A 102 -3.91 6.18 3.54
N LEU A 103 -4.01 7.44 3.95
CA LEU A 103 -3.88 8.62 3.10
C LEU A 103 -2.79 9.49 3.74
N GLN A 104 -1.78 9.92 2.98
CA GLN A 104 -0.75 10.80 3.48
C GLN A 104 -1.06 12.27 3.19
N GLY A 105 -1.35 13.05 4.23
CA GLY A 105 -1.66 14.48 4.06
C GLY A 105 -3.05 14.70 3.46
N GLU A 106 -3.20 15.78 2.69
CA GLU A 106 -4.49 16.21 2.14
C GLU A 106 -4.82 15.47 0.84
N LEU A 107 -5.65 14.44 0.96
CA LEU A 107 -6.15 13.61 -0.13
C LEU A 107 -7.64 13.32 0.05
N LYS A 108 -8.36 13.26 -1.08
CA LYS A 108 -9.70 12.69 -1.18
C LYS A 108 -9.62 11.50 -2.14
N ILE A 109 -9.98 10.33 -1.64
CA ILE A 109 -10.04 9.09 -2.44
C ILE A 109 -11.41 8.44 -2.31
N LEU A 110 -11.78 7.64 -3.30
CA LEU A 110 -12.81 6.62 -3.16
C LEU A 110 -12.12 5.25 -3.04
N ALA A 111 -12.52 4.46 -2.05
CA ALA A 111 -12.02 3.11 -1.84
C ALA A 111 -13.19 2.14 -1.95
N ASP A 112 -13.04 1.12 -2.80
CA ASP A 112 -14.07 0.11 -3.04
C ASP A 112 -13.44 -1.30 -3.17
N TYR A 113 -14.27 -2.34 -3.08
CA TYR A 113 -13.86 -3.74 -3.25
C TYR A 113 -12.66 -4.16 -2.37
N LEU A 114 -12.71 -3.84 -1.07
CA LEU A 114 -11.75 -4.38 -0.11
C LEU A 114 -12.05 -5.86 0.15
N TRP A 115 -11.10 -6.71 -0.21
CA TRP A 115 -11.12 -8.13 0.10
C TRP A 115 -9.92 -8.47 0.99
N VAL A 116 -10.19 -9.16 2.09
CA VAL A 116 -9.20 -9.58 3.07
C VAL A 116 -9.42 -11.06 3.35
N TRP A 117 -8.33 -11.83 3.33
CA TRP A 117 -8.32 -13.22 3.74
C TRP A 117 -7.13 -13.45 4.66
N ALA A 118 -7.39 -14.09 5.79
CA ALA A 118 -6.40 -14.58 6.74
C ALA A 118 -6.86 -15.98 7.20
N PRO A 119 -5.95 -16.96 7.31
CA PRO A 119 -6.27 -18.30 7.80
C PRO A 119 -6.59 -18.33 9.30
#